data_AF-A0A0K9NRK2-F1
#
_entry.id   AF-A0A0K9NRK2-F1
#
_cell.length_a   1.000
_cell.length_b   1.000
_cell.length_c   1.000
_cell.angle_alpha   90.00
_cell.angle_beta   90.00
_cell.angle_gamma   90.00
#
_symmetry.space_group_name_H-M   'P 1'
#
loop_
_entity.id
_entity.type
_entity.pdbx_description
1 polymer ?
#
loop_
_entity_poly.entity_id
_entity_poly.type
_entity_poly.pdbx_seq_one_letter_code
_entity_poly.pdbx_strand_id
1 'polypeptide(L)'
;MLHYAYGSVKKSINAYMARDSGHVIEVQFPFPIISNKEIMMELGKRNGRKVGLVVIDHITSMPSVVITVKELTITCMKEGINHVFVDAAHAMGSVEVHVKDIGVDFYTSNLHKWIFCPPFVAILYSWKSTVSFGLHHPMVSNEYGIRLTMASAWIGTRDYEGQPRRHSLTTGWNAFVNKK
;
A
#
# COMPACT_ATOMS: atom_id res chain seq x y z
N MET A 1 13.53 6.75 17.11
CA MET A 1 12.61 5.62 16.84
C MET A 1 12.13 5.77 15.40
N LEU A 2 12.06 4.69 14.63
CA LEU A 2 11.57 4.77 13.24
C LEU A 2 10.04 4.70 13.24
N HIS A 3 9.39 5.69 12.63
CA HIS A 3 7.95 5.68 12.47
C HIS A 3 7.57 4.99 11.17
N TYR A 4 7.06 3.77 11.28
CA TYR A 4 6.39 3.06 10.19
C TYR A 4 4.91 3.41 10.15
N ALA A 5 4.37 3.41 8.94
CA ALA A 5 3.01 3.81 8.59
C ALA A 5 2.75 5.27 8.93
N TYR A 6 2.44 6.04 7.89
CA TYR A 6 2.12 7.45 8.05
C TYR A 6 0.94 7.66 9.00
N GLY A 7 0.93 8.79 9.73
CA GLY A 7 -0.04 9.03 10.81
C GLY A 7 -1.51 8.92 10.38
N SER A 8 -1.85 9.36 9.16
CA SER A 8 -3.22 9.22 8.63
C SER A 8 -3.56 7.77 8.27
N VAL A 9 -2.60 6.97 7.82
CA VAL A 9 -2.77 5.53 7.55
C VAL A 9 -3.08 4.81 8.86
N LYS A 10 -2.30 5.06 9.91
CA LYS A 10 -2.54 4.48 11.25
C LYS A 10 -3.91 4.85 11.80
N LYS A 11 -4.31 6.12 11.69
CA LYS A 11 -5.64 6.57 12.10
C LYS A 11 -6.76 5.91 11.30
N SER A 12 -6.56 5.73 9.98
CA SER A 12 -7.54 5.07 9.12
C SER A 12 -7.73 3.61 9.51
N ILE A 13 -6.64 2.86 9.71
CA ILE A 13 -6.69 1.46 10.16
C ILE A 13 -7.45 1.37 11.49
N ASN A 14 -7.09 2.21 12.47
CA ASN A 14 -7.77 2.23 13.76
C ASN A 14 -9.27 2.55 13.64
N ALA A 15 -9.65 3.51 12.79
CA ALA A 15 -11.05 3.89 12.60
C ALA A 15 -11.90 2.75 12.02
N TYR A 16 -11.36 1.96 11.09
CA TYR A 16 -12.06 0.81 10.51
C TYR A 16 -12.04 -0.42 11.45
N MET A 17 -10.91 -0.69 12.11
CA MET A 17 -10.79 -1.85 13.02
C MET A 17 -11.59 -1.68 14.31
N ALA A 18 -11.75 -0.45 14.80
CA ALA A 18 -12.61 -0.15 15.96
C ALA A 18 -14.07 -0.55 15.75
N ARG A 19 -14.53 -0.64 14.50
CA ARG A 19 -15.91 -1.03 14.14
C ARG A 19 -16.10 -2.54 14.06
N ASP A 20 -15.03 -3.30 13.83
CA ASP A 20 -15.09 -4.70 13.43
C ASP A 20 -14.40 -5.65 14.43
N SER A 21 -14.20 -5.21 15.67
CA SER A 21 -13.48 -5.96 16.72
C SER A 21 -12.06 -6.40 16.32
N GLY A 22 -11.47 -5.74 15.32
CA GLY A 22 -10.13 -6.02 14.83
C GLY A 22 -9.06 -5.54 15.81
N HIS A 23 -7.93 -6.24 15.86
CA HIS A 23 -6.79 -5.85 16.69
C HIS A 23 -5.70 -5.22 15.83
N VAL A 24 -5.37 -3.97 16.13
CA VAL A 24 -4.26 -3.27 15.49
C VAL A 24 -3.02 -3.45 16.34
N ILE A 25 -1.95 -3.93 15.71
CA ILE A 25 -0.65 -4.10 16.34
C ILE A 25 0.31 -3.14 15.65
N GLU A 26 0.73 -2.08 16.37
CA GLU A 26 1.83 -1.24 15.92
C GLU A 26 3.15 -1.89 16.34
N VAL A 27 4.08 -2.00 15.40
CA VAL A 27 5.43 -2.46 15.67
C VAL A 27 6.37 -1.27 15.61
N GLN A 28 7.11 -1.06 16.69
CA GLN A 28 8.08 0.01 16.80
C GLN A 28 9.48 -0.56 16.56
N PHE A 29 10.27 0.15 15.76
CA PHE A 29 11.64 -0.24 15.46
C PHE A 29 12.64 0.78 16.01
N PRO A 30 13.77 0.30 16.57
CA PRO A 30 14.90 1.18 16.81
C PRO A 30 15.41 1.73 15.47
N PHE A 31 15.97 2.93 15.51
CA PHE A 31 16.60 3.55 14.34
C PHE A 31 18.06 3.88 14.68
N PRO A 32 19.03 3.50 13.82
CA PRO A 32 18.87 2.85 12.51
C PRO A 32 18.43 1.37 12.61
N ILE A 33 17.74 0.88 11.57
CA ILE A 33 17.47 -0.55 11.44
C ILE A 33 18.71 -1.25 10.91
N ILE A 34 19.11 -2.31 11.59
CA ILE A 34 20.32 -3.07 11.25
C ILE A 34 19.96 -4.28 10.37
N SER A 35 18.76 -4.86 10.53
CA SER A 35 18.33 -6.02 9.75
C SER A 35 16.81 -6.17 9.60
N ASN A 36 16.38 -6.66 8.44
CA ASN A 36 15.00 -7.11 8.19
C ASN A 36 14.52 -8.22 9.12
N LYS A 37 15.43 -9.01 9.71
CA LYS A 37 15.07 -10.05 10.69
C LYS A 37 14.47 -9.45 11.97
N GLU A 38 14.91 -8.26 12.38
CA GLU A 38 14.34 -7.57 13.54
C GLU A 38 12.87 -7.19 13.29
N ILE A 39 12.56 -6.82 12.04
CA ILE A 39 11.19 -6.53 11.60
C ILE A 39 10.25 -7.71 11.81
N MET A 40 10.70 -8.89 11.42
CA MET A 40 9.90 -10.09 11.49
C MET A 40 9.83 -10.70 12.89
N MET A 41 10.90 -10.57 13.68
CA MET A 41 10.92 -11.06 15.07
C MET A 41 9.82 -10.38 15.91
N GLU A 42 9.58 -9.09 15.68
CA GLU A 42 8.50 -8.38 16.36
C GLU A 42 7.10 -8.73 15.84
N LEU A 43 6.97 -9.06 14.56
CA LEU A 43 5.70 -9.50 13.96
C LEU A 43 5.30 -10.93 14.39
N GLY A 44 6.26 -11.86 14.43
CA GLY A 44 6.03 -13.27 14.75
C GLY A 44 5.80 -13.57 16.24
N LYS A 45 6.20 -12.67 17.15
CA LYS A 45 6.20 -12.92 18.60
C LYS A 45 4.84 -12.78 19.30
N ARG A 46 3.74 -12.49 18.61
CA ARG A 46 2.52 -11.99 19.28
C ARG A 46 1.36 -12.99 19.26
N ASN A 47 1.36 -13.85 20.29
CA ASN A 47 0.20 -14.49 20.93
C ASN A 47 -0.68 -15.46 20.13
N GLY A 48 -0.11 -16.18 19.14
CA GLY A 48 -0.83 -17.30 18.49
C GLY A 48 -2.05 -16.90 17.66
N ARG A 49 -2.19 -15.61 17.32
CA ARG A 49 -3.24 -15.11 16.42
C ARG A 49 -2.70 -14.99 15.00
N LYS A 50 -3.54 -15.36 14.02
CA LYS A 50 -3.18 -15.21 12.61
C LYS A 50 -3.24 -13.74 12.19
N VAL A 51 -2.15 -13.23 11.63
CA VAL A 51 -2.10 -11.85 11.08
C VAL A 51 -2.79 -11.83 9.72
N GLY A 52 -3.89 -11.08 9.61
CA GLY A 52 -4.68 -10.98 8.38
C GLY A 52 -4.15 -9.97 7.37
N LEU A 53 -3.54 -8.88 7.83
CA LEU A 53 -3.01 -7.81 6.97
C LEU A 53 -1.80 -7.17 7.64
N VAL A 54 -0.73 -6.97 6.88
CA VAL A 54 0.40 -6.11 7.28
C VAL A 54 0.46 -4.89 6.37
N VAL A 55 0.72 -3.72 6.96
CA VAL A 55 0.90 -2.46 6.22
C VAL A 55 2.34 -2.00 6.40
N ILE A 56 3.04 -1.79 5.28
CA ILE A 56 4.48 -1.50 5.26
C ILE A 56 4.73 -0.27 4.41
N ASP A 57 5.57 0.66 4.87
CA ASP A 57 6.01 1.77 4.04
C ASP A 57 7.13 1.32 3.10
N HIS A 58 7.10 1.71 1.83
CA HIS A 58 8.27 1.55 0.94
C HIS A 58 9.33 2.60 1.23
N ILE A 59 8.91 3.84 1.48
CA ILE A 59 9.77 4.91 1.99
C ILE A 59 9.04 5.57 3.15
N THR A 60 9.62 5.49 4.34
CA THR A 60 9.04 6.08 5.55
C THR A 60 9.03 7.60 5.45
N SER A 61 8.05 8.25 6.09
CA SER A 61 7.97 9.72 6.06
C SER A 61 9.00 10.38 7.00
N MET A 62 9.20 9.84 8.21
CA MET A 62 10.07 10.44 9.23
C MET A 62 10.74 9.37 10.12
N PRO A 63 12.08 9.26 10.11
CA PRO A 63 12.99 9.77 9.08
C PRO A 63 12.68 9.16 7.70
N SER A 64 13.21 9.77 6.63
CA SER A 64 13.08 9.25 5.26
C SER A 64 14.04 8.09 5.02
N VAL A 65 13.52 6.86 4.99
CA VAL A 65 14.31 5.64 4.85
C VAL A 65 13.67 4.74 3.81
N VAL A 66 14.47 4.23 2.87
CA VAL A 66 14.03 3.23 1.90
C VAL A 66 14.01 1.86 2.57
N ILE A 67 12.85 1.20 2.52
CA ILE A 67 12.63 -0.12 3.10
C ILE A 67 12.71 -1.18 1.99
N THR A 68 13.39 -2.30 2.26
CA THR A 68 13.52 -3.44 1.36
C THR A 68 12.24 -4.28 1.34
N VAL A 69 11.16 -3.68 0.82
CA VAL A 69 9.79 -4.24 0.82
C VAL A 69 9.67 -5.61 0.17
N LYS A 70 10.50 -5.92 -0.83
CA LYS A 70 10.52 -7.24 -1.49
C LYS A 70 10.92 -8.36 -0.51
N GLU A 71 11.98 -8.15 0.26
CA GLU A 71 12.45 -9.12 1.24
C GLU A 71 11.46 -9.29 2.40
N LEU A 72 10.84 -8.18 2.84
CA LEU A 72 9.80 -8.22 3.86
C LEU A 72 8.56 -8.97 3.37
N THR A 73 8.13 -8.73 2.14
CA THR A 73 6.98 -9.42 1.54
C THR A 73 7.22 -10.94 1.49
N ILE A 74 8.40 -11.37 1.03
CA ILE A 74 8.78 -12.80 1.01
C ILE A 74 8.73 -13.39 2.43
N THR A 75 9.23 -12.67 3.43
CA THR A 75 9.21 -13.18 4.80
C THR A 75 7.79 -13.22 5.38
N CYS A 76 6.98 -12.20 5.12
CA CYS A 76 5.57 -12.17 5.53
C CYS A 76 4.80 -13.38 4.98
N MET A 77 5.02 -13.74 3.71
CA MET A 77 4.42 -14.92 3.10
C MET A 77 4.88 -16.23 3.77
N LYS A 78 6.18 -16.35 4.09
CA LYS A 78 6.74 -17.53 4.78
C LYS A 78 6.15 -17.71 6.19
N GLU A 79 5.86 -16.62 6.88
CA GLU A 79 5.22 -16.61 8.20
C GLU A 79 3.69 -16.78 8.14
N GLY A 80 3.11 -16.98 6.95
CA GLY A 80 1.68 -17.25 6.79
C GLY A 80 0.77 -16.04 6.96
N ILE A 81 1.28 -14.82 6.75
CA ILE A 81 0.48 -13.60 6.69
C ILE A 81 -0.39 -13.63 5.44
N ASN A 82 -1.70 -13.37 5.58
CA ASN A 82 -2.64 -13.50 4.46
C ASN A 82 -2.43 -12.42 3.38
N HIS A 83 -2.21 -11.17 3.79
CA HIS A 83 -2.12 -10.03 2.87
C HIS A 83 -1.03 -9.03 3.26
N VAL A 84 -0.33 -8.51 2.24
CA VAL A 84 0.68 -7.45 2.37
C VAL A 84 0.26 -6.20 1.61
N PHE A 85 0.06 -5.10 2.32
CA PHE A 85 -0.21 -3.78 1.75
C PHE A 85 1.02 -2.89 1.89
N VAL A 86 1.48 -2.33 0.78
CA VAL A 86 2.58 -1.38 0.78
C VAL A 86 2.07 0.04 0.55
N ASP A 87 2.29 0.90 1.56
CA ASP A 87 2.20 2.35 1.39
C ASP A 87 3.51 2.87 0.77
N ALA A 88 3.44 3.19 -0.50
CA ALA A 88 4.55 3.71 -1.25
C ALA A 88 4.34 5.17 -1.66
N ALA A 89 3.65 5.94 -0.82
CA ALA A 89 3.35 7.35 -1.03
C ALA A 89 4.57 8.22 -1.42
N HIS A 90 5.79 7.79 -1.13
CA HIS A 90 7.04 8.47 -1.47
C HIS A 90 7.91 7.73 -2.49
N ALA A 91 7.52 6.56 -3.00
CA ALA A 91 8.40 5.71 -3.81
C ALA A 91 8.37 6.02 -5.30
N MET A 92 7.18 6.05 -5.93
CA MET A 92 7.10 6.22 -7.38
C MET A 92 7.65 7.59 -7.80
N GLY A 93 8.60 7.58 -8.74
CA GLY A 93 9.32 8.78 -9.19
C GLY A 93 10.54 9.15 -8.34
N SER A 94 10.69 8.60 -7.14
CA SER A 94 11.86 8.81 -6.27
C SER A 94 12.85 7.64 -6.29
N VAL A 95 12.36 6.41 -6.47
CA VAL A 95 13.16 5.19 -6.58
C VAL A 95 12.65 4.33 -7.73
N GLU A 96 13.49 3.41 -8.20
CA GLU A 96 13.07 2.42 -9.18
C GLU A 96 12.08 1.44 -8.53
N VAL A 97 10.94 1.23 -9.15
CA VAL A 97 9.88 0.37 -8.64
C VAL A 97 9.40 -0.57 -9.72
N HIS A 98 9.55 -1.88 -9.47
CA HIS A 98 8.99 -2.96 -10.28
C HIS A 98 7.95 -3.70 -9.44
N VAL A 99 6.70 -3.23 -9.43
CA VAL A 99 5.71 -3.70 -8.44
C VAL A 99 5.43 -5.21 -8.54
N LYS A 100 5.49 -5.77 -9.76
CA LYS A 100 5.34 -7.21 -9.99
C LYS A 100 6.46 -8.03 -9.33
N ASP A 101 7.67 -7.49 -9.25
CA ASP A 101 8.83 -8.16 -8.66
C ASP A 101 8.79 -8.15 -7.12
N ILE A 102 8.03 -7.23 -6.52
CA ILE A 102 7.85 -7.13 -5.07
C ILE A 102 6.87 -8.21 -4.59
N GLY A 103 5.84 -8.51 -5.39
CA GLY A 103 4.90 -9.60 -5.11
C GLY A 103 3.85 -9.29 -4.03
N VAL A 104 3.46 -8.03 -3.87
CA VAL A 104 2.50 -7.61 -2.82
C VAL A 104 1.06 -7.71 -3.29
N ASP A 105 0.14 -7.88 -2.32
CA ASP A 105 -1.30 -7.86 -2.55
C ASP A 105 -1.79 -6.49 -2.99
N PHE A 106 -1.33 -5.45 -2.29
CA PHE A 106 -1.69 -4.07 -2.54
C PHE A 106 -0.46 -3.17 -2.53
N TYR A 107 -0.41 -2.21 -3.44
CA TYR A 107 0.63 -1.20 -3.49
C TYR A 107 0.02 0.14 -3.88
N THR A 108 0.15 1.14 -3.03
CA THR A 108 -0.35 2.49 -3.31
C THR A 108 0.79 3.49 -3.43
N SER A 109 0.67 4.46 -4.32
CA SER A 109 1.65 5.54 -4.44
C SER A 109 0.99 6.84 -4.87
N ASN A 110 1.51 7.95 -4.34
CA ASN A 110 1.09 9.28 -4.79
C ASN A 110 1.80 9.61 -6.11
N LEU A 111 1.03 10.07 -7.09
CA LEU A 111 1.58 10.60 -8.34
C LEU A 111 1.85 12.11 -8.25
N HIS A 112 1.15 12.81 -7.35
CA HIS A 112 1.29 14.26 -7.15
C HIS A 112 2.54 14.68 -6.35
N LYS A 113 3.41 13.73 -5.99
CA LYS A 113 4.71 14.02 -5.38
C LYS A 113 5.81 14.00 -6.46
N TRP A 114 6.52 12.89 -6.59
CA TRP A 114 7.73 12.80 -7.41
C TRP A 114 7.46 12.53 -8.90
N ILE A 115 6.20 12.29 -9.28
CA ILE A 115 5.77 12.17 -10.68
C ILE A 115 5.15 13.47 -11.19
N PHE A 116 5.04 14.50 -10.33
CA PHE A 116 4.54 15.84 -10.68
C PHE A 116 3.16 15.83 -11.39
N CYS A 117 2.32 14.85 -11.09
CA CYS A 117 0.91 14.91 -11.49
C CYS A 117 0.19 16.04 -10.73
N PRO A 118 -0.97 16.49 -11.22
CA PRO A 118 -1.83 17.42 -10.48
C PRO A 118 -2.12 16.93 -9.06
N PRO A 119 -2.44 17.86 -8.12
CA PRO A 119 -2.77 17.50 -6.74
C PRO A 119 -3.84 16.40 -6.63
N PHE A 120 -3.78 15.64 -5.53
CA PHE A 120 -4.76 14.59 -5.19
C PHE A 120 -4.80 13.36 -6.11
N VAL A 121 -3.78 13.17 -6.94
CA VAL A 121 -3.66 11.97 -7.77
C VAL A 121 -2.79 10.90 -7.07
N ALA A 122 -3.34 9.70 -6.94
CA ALA A 122 -2.66 8.51 -6.45
C ALA A 122 -3.10 7.27 -7.24
N ILE A 123 -2.33 6.19 -7.13
CA ILE A 123 -2.64 4.90 -7.74
C ILE A 123 -2.81 3.84 -6.66
N LEU A 124 -3.68 2.87 -6.92
CA LEU A 124 -3.75 1.61 -6.19
C LEU A 124 -3.50 0.48 -7.18
N TYR A 125 -2.45 -0.27 -6.94
CA TYR A 125 -2.18 -1.55 -7.58
C TYR A 125 -2.68 -2.68 -6.67
N SER A 126 -3.31 -3.68 -7.27
CA SER A 126 -3.75 -4.90 -6.59
C SER A 126 -3.39 -6.14 -7.40
N TRP A 127 -2.90 -7.19 -6.76
CA TRP A 127 -2.65 -8.45 -7.45
C TRP A 127 -3.96 -9.11 -7.88
N LYS A 128 -3.97 -9.74 -9.06
CA LYS A 128 -5.20 -10.21 -9.71
C LYS A 128 -5.99 -11.21 -8.86
N SER A 129 -5.29 -12.11 -8.16
CA SER A 129 -5.93 -13.11 -7.27
C SER A 129 -6.36 -12.53 -5.93
N THR A 130 -5.84 -11.37 -5.52
CA THR A 130 -6.18 -10.70 -4.26
C THR A 130 -7.54 -9.99 -4.35
N VAL A 131 -7.94 -9.56 -5.56
CA VAL A 131 -9.25 -8.93 -5.77
C VAL A 131 -10.36 -9.98 -5.59
N SER A 132 -10.79 -10.17 -4.35
CA SER A 132 -11.85 -11.09 -3.94
C SER A 132 -13.24 -10.45 -4.03
N PHE A 133 -14.26 -11.29 -3.88
CA PHE A 133 -15.63 -10.86 -3.60
C PHE A 133 -15.66 -10.17 -2.23
N GLY A 134 -15.69 -8.84 -2.20
CA GLY A 134 -15.78 -8.05 -0.97
C GLY A 134 -14.91 -6.80 -0.94
N LEU A 135 -13.88 -6.71 -1.79
CA LEU A 135 -13.07 -5.49 -1.89
C LEU A 135 -13.84 -4.42 -2.70
N HIS A 136 -14.16 -3.30 -2.06
CA HIS A 136 -14.86 -2.19 -2.71
C HIS A 136 -14.25 -0.83 -2.31
N HIS A 137 -14.52 0.17 -3.13
CA HIS A 137 -14.15 1.55 -2.83
C HIS A 137 -14.95 2.03 -1.59
N PRO A 138 -14.35 2.81 -0.66
CA PRO A 138 -15.04 3.24 0.57
C PRO A 138 -16.26 4.13 0.28
N MET A 139 -16.19 4.94 -0.78
CA MET A 139 -17.36 5.64 -1.32
C MET A 139 -18.12 4.70 -2.27
N VAL A 140 -19.40 4.48 -1.99
CA VAL A 140 -20.30 3.69 -2.82
C VAL A 140 -20.70 4.52 -4.04
N SER A 141 -20.48 3.95 -5.23
CA SER A 141 -20.89 4.52 -6.51
C SER A 141 -22.00 3.69 -7.16
N ASN A 142 -22.55 4.18 -8.27
CA ASN A 142 -23.52 3.43 -9.07
C ASN A 142 -22.96 2.09 -9.58
N GLU A 143 -21.64 1.98 -9.70
CA GLU A 143 -20.92 0.80 -10.20
C GLU A 143 -20.51 -0.18 -9.06
N TYR A 144 -21.08 0.01 -7.86
CA TYR A 144 -20.83 -0.87 -6.72
C TYR A 144 -21.17 -2.34 -7.05
N GLY A 145 -20.33 -3.26 -6.57
CA GLY A 145 -20.52 -4.71 -6.78
C GLY A 145 -20.07 -5.25 -8.14
N ILE A 146 -19.69 -4.39 -9.10
CA ILE A 146 -19.25 -4.86 -10.42
C ILE A 146 -17.76 -5.22 -10.41
N ARG A 147 -16.88 -4.22 -10.31
CA ARG A 147 -15.42 -4.37 -10.21
C ARG A 147 -14.84 -3.18 -9.45
N LEU A 148 -13.78 -3.38 -8.68
CA LEU A 148 -13.12 -2.28 -7.95
C LEU A 148 -12.76 -1.09 -8.84
N THR A 149 -12.27 -1.35 -10.06
CA THR A 149 -11.91 -0.30 -11.02
C THR A 149 -13.10 0.51 -11.50
N MET A 150 -14.24 -0.14 -11.73
CA MET A 150 -15.48 0.54 -12.14
C MET A 150 -16.10 1.30 -10.96
N ALA A 151 -16.15 0.67 -9.79
CA ALA A 151 -16.63 1.29 -8.55
C ALA A 151 -15.83 2.55 -8.18
N SER A 152 -14.54 2.61 -8.54
CA SER A 152 -13.65 3.75 -8.28
C SER A 152 -13.67 4.82 -9.38
N ALA A 153 -14.26 4.55 -10.55
CA ALA A 153 -14.22 5.47 -11.69
C ALA A 153 -15.06 6.73 -11.43
N TRP A 154 -16.25 6.56 -10.85
CA TRP A 154 -17.16 7.65 -10.54
C TRP A 154 -17.69 7.57 -9.12
N ILE A 155 -17.11 8.33 -8.19
CA ILE A 155 -17.43 8.29 -6.75
C ILE A 155 -18.18 9.55 -6.31
N GLY A 156 -18.94 10.15 -7.23
CA GLY A 156 -19.59 11.45 -7.08
C GLY A 156 -18.93 12.54 -7.93
N THR A 157 -19.61 13.68 -8.05
CA THR A 157 -19.14 14.83 -8.82
C THR A 157 -17.91 15.43 -8.13
N ARG A 158 -16.78 15.46 -8.84
CA ARG A 158 -15.52 16.08 -8.42
C ARG A 158 -14.81 16.65 -9.63
N ASP A 159 -13.74 17.41 -9.40
CA ASP A 159 -12.84 17.79 -10.47
C ASP A 159 -12.07 16.56 -10.98
N TYR A 160 -12.30 16.23 -12.26
CA TYR A 160 -11.66 15.11 -12.95
C TYR A 160 -10.53 15.56 -13.88
N GLU A 161 -10.30 16.86 -14.07
CA GLU A 161 -9.28 17.38 -14.97
C GLU A 161 -7.87 16.96 -14.54
N GLY A 162 -7.66 16.84 -13.22
CA GLY A 162 -6.43 16.33 -12.64
C GLY A 162 -6.19 14.84 -12.84
N GLN A 163 -7.20 14.05 -13.22
CA GLN A 163 -7.06 12.61 -13.38
C GLN A 163 -6.23 12.29 -14.63
N PRO A 164 -5.11 11.57 -14.50
CA PRO A 164 -4.24 11.32 -15.64
C PRO A 164 -4.99 10.60 -16.76
N ARG A 165 -4.92 11.14 -17.97
CA ARG A 165 -5.47 10.48 -19.15
C ARG A 165 -4.71 9.17 -19.40
N ARG A 166 -5.43 8.17 -19.88
CA ARG A 166 -4.93 6.80 -20.11
C ARG A 166 -3.59 6.77 -20.87
N HIS A 167 -3.43 7.67 -21.84
CA HIS A 167 -2.22 7.80 -22.66
C HIS A 167 -0.99 8.34 -21.90
N SER A 168 -1.19 9.28 -20.96
CA SER A 168 -0.10 9.83 -20.13
C SER A 168 0.37 8.83 -19.08
N LEU A 169 -0.52 7.93 -18.63
CA LEU A 169 -0.18 6.86 -17.69
C LEU A 169 0.60 5.73 -18.35
N THR A 170 0.33 5.39 -19.61
CA THR A 170 0.89 4.17 -20.23
C THR A 170 2.42 4.12 -20.24
N THR A 171 3.10 5.25 -20.44
CA THR A 171 4.58 5.29 -20.46
C THR A 171 5.18 5.09 -19.07
N GLY A 172 4.66 5.79 -18.06
CA GLY A 172 5.10 5.63 -16.66
C GLY A 172 4.65 4.31 -16.03
N TRP A 173 3.48 3.81 -16.42
CA TRP A 173 2.92 2.54 -15.95
C TRP A 173 3.75 1.35 -16.45
N ASN A 174 4.18 1.36 -17.72
CA ASN A 174 5.04 0.30 -18.23
C ASN A 174 6.38 0.25 -17.48
N ALA A 175 6.96 1.41 -17.14
CA ALA A 175 8.19 1.47 -16.33
C ALA A 175 7.97 1.02 -14.87
N PHE A 176 6.76 1.21 -14.33
CA PHE A 176 6.37 0.76 -12.98
C PHE A 176 6.06 -0.74 -12.89
N VAL A 177 5.54 -1.31 -13.96
CA VAL A 177 5.00 -2.68 -13.97
C VAL A 177 5.96 -3.67 -14.59
N ASN A 178 6.76 -3.28 -15.59
CA ASN A 178 7.62 -4.18 -16.33
C ASN A 178 9.09 -3.75 -16.19
N LYS A 179 9.94 -4.73 -15.88
CA LYS A 179 11.38 -4.59 -16.03
C LYS A 179 11.71 -4.50 -17.52
N LYS A 180 12.58 -3.55 -17.91
CA LYS A 180 13.11 -3.50 -19.28
C LYS A 180 13.90 -4.77 -19.60
#